data_AF-A0A7Z9QUQ9-F1
#
_entry.id   AF-A0A7Z9QUQ9-F1
#
_cell.length_a   1.000
_cell.length_b   1.000
_cell.length_c   1.000
_cell.angle_alpha   90.00
_cell.angle_beta   90.00
_cell.angle_gamma   90.00
#
_symmetry.space_group_name_H-M   'P 1'
#
loop_
_entity.id
_entity.type
_entity.pdbx_description
1 polymer ?
#
loop_
_entity_poly.entity_id
_entity_poly.type
_entity_poly.pdbx_seq_one_letter_code
_entity_poly.pdbx_strand_id
1 'polypeptide(L)'
;MEILISWDASQSILAYLVSGTLIFLLAYTVWEKRDMQPDRNAKTCSHRIIFLVICLCLLLFYLVLPWSVGPGGWLNDRIAMLVCVLSLVLIKESSHRWWRFCVGGWLILISLINVLQLSYHCRILDEELRAFNAKIRTIEKNQVLLPLFFDGMGNAHRIGIFVNAGNYYCLDNGGINVANYETNYDYFPVKFKNHFQPPLPKKEWVVVLHWHPEEIDLCSYAQYVDYVLLWGKPDPVTAKHLEGCYRNVSTDNQLKLFKPKHLNHG
;
A
#
# COMPACT_ATOMS: atom_id res chain seq x y z
N MET A 1 -12.09 -10.08 10.74
CA MET A 1 -10.63 -10.29 10.75
C MET A 1 -10.31 -11.05 9.49
N GLU A 2 -9.94 -10.34 8.42
CA GLU A 2 -9.49 -10.99 7.19
C GLU A 2 -8.06 -11.47 7.42
N ILE A 3 -7.89 -12.79 7.54
CA ILE A 3 -6.63 -13.43 7.92
C ILE A 3 -5.61 -13.42 6.76
N LEU A 4 -6.08 -13.19 5.52
CA LEU A 4 -5.25 -13.19 4.31
C LEU A 4 -5.37 -11.86 3.57
N ILE A 5 -4.22 -11.39 3.09
CA ILE A 5 -4.07 -10.16 2.31
C ILE A 5 -4.35 -10.50 0.85
N SER A 6 -5.48 -10.02 0.31
CA SER A 6 -5.81 -10.17 -1.10
C SER A 6 -6.25 -8.84 -1.70
N TRP A 7 -5.94 -8.65 -2.99
CA TRP A 7 -6.39 -7.48 -3.74
C TRP A 7 -7.89 -7.44 -3.94
N ASP A 8 -8.54 -8.57 -4.15
CA ASP A 8 -9.98 -8.69 -4.37
C ASP A 8 -10.46 -10.08 -3.93
N ALA A 9 -11.76 -10.35 -4.10
CA ALA A 9 -12.33 -11.65 -3.78
C ALA A 9 -11.67 -12.80 -4.56
N SER A 10 -11.21 -12.55 -5.78
CA SER A 10 -10.61 -13.60 -6.61
C SER A 10 -9.18 -13.94 -6.18
N GLN A 11 -8.36 -12.95 -5.82
CA GLN A 11 -7.05 -13.16 -5.19
C GLN A 11 -7.19 -13.82 -3.83
N SER A 12 -8.28 -13.57 -3.09
CA SER A 12 -8.49 -14.21 -1.79
C SER A 12 -8.53 -15.74 -1.93
N ILE A 13 -9.17 -16.24 -3.00
CA ILE A 13 -9.23 -17.67 -3.31
C ILE A 13 -7.82 -18.22 -3.56
N LEU A 14 -7.00 -17.52 -4.34
CA LEU A 14 -5.60 -17.93 -4.55
C LEU A 14 -4.81 -17.93 -3.24
N ALA A 15 -4.99 -16.91 -2.39
CA ALA A 15 -4.33 -16.86 -1.09
C ALA A 15 -4.74 -18.04 -0.20
N TYR A 16 -6.02 -18.44 -0.20
CA TYR A 16 -6.48 -19.64 0.51
C TYR A 16 -5.89 -20.92 -0.08
N LEU A 17 -5.82 -21.04 -1.42
CA LEU A 17 -5.22 -22.20 -2.09
C LEU A 17 -3.73 -22.33 -1.78
N VAL A 18 -2.97 -21.23 -1.81
CA VAL A 18 -1.55 -21.20 -1.44
C VAL A 18 -1.38 -21.58 0.04
N SER A 19 -2.17 -20.99 0.92
CA SER A 19 -2.12 -21.28 2.37
C SER A 19 -2.49 -22.73 2.67
N GLY A 20 -3.53 -23.25 2.05
CA GLY A 20 -3.93 -24.65 2.15
C GLY A 20 -2.86 -25.61 1.63
N THR A 21 -2.23 -25.28 0.50
CA THR A 21 -1.10 -26.03 -0.05
C THR A 21 0.08 -26.05 0.93
N LEU A 22 0.40 -24.90 1.52
CA LEU A 22 1.48 -24.79 2.50
C LEU A 22 1.22 -25.67 3.74
N ILE A 23 0.02 -25.55 4.33
CA ILE A 23 -0.39 -26.36 5.49
C ILE A 23 -0.37 -27.84 5.14
N PHE A 24 -0.87 -28.21 3.97
CA PHE A 24 -0.88 -29.59 3.49
C PHE A 24 0.55 -30.16 3.34
N LEU A 25 1.47 -29.41 2.74
CA LEU A 25 2.88 -29.83 2.59
C LEU A 25 3.60 -29.97 3.94
N LEU A 26 3.30 -29.08 4.89
CA LEU A 26 3.81 -29.17 6.26
C LEU A 26 3.28 -30.42 6.97
N ALA A 27 1.97 -30.67 6.90
CA ALA A 27 1.34 -31.85 7.48
C ALA A 27 1.87 -33.15 6.86
N TYR A 28 2.00 -33.19 5.53
CA TYR A 28 2.59 -34.30 4.79
C TYR A 28 4.04 -34.57 5.23
N THR A 29 4.85 -33.51 5.37
CA THR A 29 6.24 -33.64 5.85
C THR A 29 6.31 -34.26 7.24
N VAL A 30 5.40 -33.90 8.15
CA VAL A 30 5.34 -34.49 9.49
C VAL A 30 4.89 -35.95 9.43
N TRP A 31 3.95 -36.29 8.56
CA TRP A 31 3.44 -37.64 8.37
C TRP A 31 4.49 -38.60 7.79
N GLU A 32 5.17 -38.22 6.70
CA GLU A 32 6.25 -39.01 6.08
C GLU A 32 7.38 -39.29 7.08
N LYS A 33 7.66 -38.35 8.00
CA LYS A 33 8.67 -38.50 9.05
C LYS A 33 8.28 -39.48 10.15
N ARG A 34 6.99 -39.75 10.36
CA ARG A 34 6.52 -40.79 11.30
C ARG A 34 6.72 -42.20 10.73
N ASP A 35 6.69 -42.33 9.41
CA ASP A 35 6.79 -43.61 8.70
C ASP A 35 8.25 -44.03 8.41
N MET A 36 9.17 -43.06 8.34
CA MET A 36 10.60 -43.33 8.17
C MET A 36 11.33 -43.50 9.52
N GLN A 37 12.07 -44.61 9.67
CA GLN A 37 12.95 -44.86 10.81
C GLN A 37 13.86 -43.65 11.13
N PRO A 38 14.19 -43.40 12.41
CA PRO A 38 14.96 -42.23 12.83
C PRO A 38 16.31 -42.19 12.12
N ASP A 39 16.44 -41.24 11.21
CA ASP A 39 17.64 -41.00 10.41
C ASP A 39 18.81 -40.64 11.35
N ARG A 40 19.92 -41.37 11.25
CA ARG A 40 21.11 -41.28 12.14
C ARG A 40 21.86 -39.94 12.03
N ASN A 41 21.49 -39.06 11.11
CA ASN A 41 22.12 -37.75 10.90
C ASN A 41 21.50 -36.66 11.80
N ALA A 42 21.89 -36.67 13.08
CA ALA A 42 21.41 -35.74 14.13
C ALA A 42 21.63 -34.23 13.83
N LYS A 43 22.57 -33.86 12.95
CA LYS A 43 22.95 -32.46 12.69
C LYS A 43 21.90 -31.67 11.87
N THR A 44 21.20 -32.30 10.93
CA THR A 44 20.16 -31.64 10.10
C THR A 44 18.84 -31.49 10.85
N CYS A 45 18.57 -32.38 11.82
CA CYS A 45 17.44 -32.27 12.73
C CYS A 45 17.53 -30.98 13.57
N SER A 46 18.74 -30.61 14.01
CA SER A 46 18.98 -29.40 14.82
C SER A 46 18.55 -28.10 14.12
N HIS A 47 18.84 -27.94 12.83
CA HIS A 47 18.53 -26.70 12.11
C HIS A 47 17.02 -26.53 11.89
N ARG A 48 16.30 -27.61 11.51
CA ARG A 48 14.85 -27.55 11.32
C ARG A 48 14.09 -27.25 12.61
N ILE A 49 14.58 -27.75 13.75
CA ILE A 49 14.03 -27.42 15.07
C ILE A 49 14.20 -25.93 15.35
N ILE A 50 15.37 -25.34 15.07
CA ILE A 50 15.59 -23.90 15.22
C ILE A 50 14.60 -23.09 14.36
N PHE A 51 14.45 -23.44 13.08
CA PHE A 51 13.48 -22.77 12.20
C PHE A 51 12.03 -22.93 12.69
N LEU A 52 11.65 -24.10 13.20
CA LEU A 52 10.33 -24.32 13.77
C LEU A 52 10.08 -23.43 14.99
N VAL A 53 11.07 -23.33 15.89
CA VAL A 53 10.98 -22.44 17.06
C VAL A 53 10.84 -20.99 16.61
N ILE A 54 11.63 -20.55 15.64
CA ILE A 54 11.52 -19.18 15.09
C ILE A 54 10.12 -18.95 14.49
N CYS A 55 9.60 -19.88 13.68
CA CYS A 55 8.25 -19.78 13.12
C CYS A 55 7.18 -19.66 14.21
N LEU A 56 7.28 -20.45 15.28
CA LEU A 56 6.34 -20.41 16.42
C LEU A 56 6.45 -19.08 17.18
N CYS A 57 7.66 -18.58 17.41
CA CYS A 57 7.87 -17.27 18.04
C CYS A 57 7.27 -16.14 17.20
N LEU A 58 7.46 -16.15 15.87
CA LEU A 58 6.87 -15.16 14.98
C LEU A 58 5.35 -15.27 14.93
N LEU A 59 4.79 -16.49 14.93
CA LEU A 59 3.34 -16.68 15.01
C LEU A 59 2.77 -16.14 16.33
N LEU A 60 3.48 -16.35 17.46
CA LEU A 60 3.10 -15.75 18.73
C LEU A 60 3.13 -14.22 18.67
N PHE A 61 4.18 -13.64 18.07
CA PHE A 61 4.26 -12.20 17.86
C PHE A 61 3.15 -11.66 16.98
N TYR A 62 2.75 -12.38 15.92
CA TYR A 62 1.60 -12.02 15.09
C TYR A 62 0.29 -11.91 15.90
N LEU A 63 0.11 -12.76 16.92
CA LEU A 63 -1.10 -12.79 17.74
C LEU A 63 -1.09 -11.74 18.87
N VAL A 64 0.09 -11.41 19.40
CA VAL A 64 0.24 -10.54 20.59
C VAL A 64 0.52 -9.09 20.23
N LEU A 65 1.27 -8.83 19.16
CA LEU A 65 1.65 -7.47 18.80
C LEU A 65 0.48 -6.68 18.21
N PRO A 66 0.46 -5.35 18.40
CA PRO A 66 -0.55 -4.50 17.79
C PRO A 66 -0.46 -4.57 16.27
N TRP A 67 -1.62 -4.51 15.61
CA TRP A 67 -1.73 -4.64 14.15
C TRP A 67 -0.90 -3.59 13.40
N SER A 68 -0.79 -2.40 13.98
CA SER A 68 0.06 -1.32 13.48
C SER A 68 0.91 -0.69 14.57
N VAL A 69 2.12 -0.29 14.18
CA VAL A 69 3.03 0.52 15.00
C VAL A 69 3.46 1.72 14.17
N GLY A 70 2.98 2.89 14.58
CA GLY A 70 3.23 4.13 13.85
C GLY A 70 2.54 4.18 12.47
N PRO A 71 2.81 5.24 11.72
CA PRO A 71 2.21 5.48 10.42
C PRO A 71 2.82 4.60 9.34
N GLY A 72 1.97 3.94 8.56
CA GLY A 72 2.38 3.00 7.50
C GLY A 72 2.86 1.63 8.00
N GLY A 73 2.83 1.37 9.30
CA GLY A 73 3.28 0.10 9.86
C GLY A 73 2.16 -0.93 9.86
N TRP A 74 2.09 -1.81 8.86
CA TRP A 74 1.33 -3.06 8.96
C TRP A 74 2.23 -4.16 9.50
N LEU A 75 2.43 -4.17 10.81
CA LEU A 75 3.42 -5.03 11.45
C LEU A 75 3.03 -6.51 11.30
N ASN A 76 1.75 -6.82 11.54
CA ASN A 76 1.23 -8.18 11.47
C ASN A 76 1.32 -8.76 10.05
N ASP A 77 1.07 -7.95 9.03
CA ASP A 77 1.21 -8.37 7.63
C ASP A 77 2.66 -8.78 7.30
N ARG A 78 3.64 -8.03 7.79
CA ARG A 78 5.07 -8.37 7.61
C ARG A 78 5.45 -9.64 8.36
N ILE A 79 4.96 -9.81 9.59
CA ILE A 79 5.21 -11.03 10.38
C ILE A 79 4.59 -12.25 9.69
N ALA A 80 3.36 -12.13 9.17
CA ALA A 80 2.69 -13.21 8.44
C ALA A 80 3.51 -13.66 7.21
N MET A 81 4.05 -12.71 6.44
CA MET A 81 4.93 -13.03 5.31
C MET A 81 6.19 -13.78 5.76
N LEU A 82 6.83 -13.35 6.85
CA LEU A 82 8.03 -14.01 7.39
C LEU A 82 7.72 -15.45 7.86
N VAL A 83 6.58 -15.67 8.53
CA VAL A 83 6.13 -17.01 8.95
C VAL A 83 5.97 -17.92 7.73
N CYS A 84 5.31 -17.44 6.68
CA CYS A 84 5.13 -18.20 5.45
C CYS A 84 6.48 -18.58 4.81
N VAL A 85 7.40 -17.62 4.64
CA VAL A 85 8.72 -17.87 4.03
C VAL A 85 9.54 -18.87 4.85
N LEU A 86 9.59 -18.71 6.17
CA LEU A 86 10.37 -19.59 7.03
C LEU A 86 9.78 -21.00 7.11
N SER A 87 8.46 -21.13 7.01
CA SER A 87 7.82 -22.44 6.99
C SER A 87 8.20 -23.29 5.77
N LEU A 88 8.62 -22.68 4.65
CA LEU A 88 9.11 -23.41 3.48
C LEU A 88 10.36 -24.25 3.79
N VAL A 89 11.22 -23.79 4.72
CA VAL A 89 12.42 -24.52 5.16
C VAL A 89 12.06 -25.82 5.89
N LEU A 90 10.87 -25.87 6.49
CA LEU A 90 10.39 -27.04 7.23
C LEU A 90 9.92 -28.16 6.28
N ILE A 91 9.50 -27.81 5.07
CA ILE A 91 8.99 -28.75 4.06
C ILE A 91 10.13 -29.68 3.61
N LYS A 92 9.86 -30.98 3.58
CA LYS A 92 10.79 -31.97 3.02
C LYS A 92 10.31 -32.35 1.62
N GLU A 93 11.25 -32.45 0.69
CA GLU A 93 10.97 -33.04 -0.61
C GLU A 93 10.79 -34.55 -0.48
N SER A 94 9.68 -35.08 -0.97
CA SER A 94 9.46 -36.53 -0.99
C SER A 94 10.34 -37.21 -2.03
N SER A 95 10.75 -38.44 -1.75
CA SER A 95 11.53 -39.27 -2.69
C SER A 95 10.72 -39.78 -3.89
N HIS A 96 9.38 -39.74 -3.82
CA HIS A 96 8.52 -40.29 -4.88
C HIS A 96 8.47 -39.37 -6.12
N ARG A 97 8.93 -39.87 -7.27
CA ARG A 97 8.99 -39.11 -8.54
C ARG A 97 7.63 -38.54 -8.99
N TRP A 98 6.57 -39.34 -8.87
CA TRP A 98 5.20 -38.91 -9.20
C TRP A 98 4.72 -37.77 -8.31
N TRP A 99 4.99 -37.85 -7.00
CA TRP A 99 4.65 -36.79 -6.06
C TRP A 99 5.31 -35.47 -6.42
N ARG A 100 6.62 -35.50 -6.70
CA ARG A 100 7.38 -34.31 -7.12
C ARG A 100 6.80 -33.68 -8.37
N PHE A 101 6.41 -34.50 -9.34
CA PHE A 101 5.79 -34.02 -10.57
C PHE A 101 4.42 -33.36 -10.31
N CYS A 102 3.55 -34.00 -9.53
CA CYS A 102 2.21 -33.47 -9.22
C CYS A 102 2.28 -32.18 -8.40
N VAL A 103 3.06 -32.16 -7.30
CA VAL A 103 3.22 -30.98 -6.45
C VAL A 103 3.92 -29.86 -7.21
N GLY A 104 4.99 -30.17 -7.95
CA GLY A 104 5.69 -29.18 -8.78
C GLY A 104 4.77 -28.57 -9.84
N GLY A 105 4.01 -29.41 -10.55
CA GLY A 105 3.03 -28.95 -11.54
C GLY A 105 1.94 -28.07 -10.93
N TRP A 106 1.43 -28.43 -9.75
CA TRP A 106 0.46 -27.61 -9.01
C TRP A 106 1.04 -26.25 -8.59
N LEU A 107 2.25 -26.23 -8.04
CA LEU A 107 2.93 -24.99 -7.63
C LEU A 107 3.22 -24.08 -8.83
N ILE A 108 3.60 -24.64 -9.98
CA ILE A 108 3.80 -23.88 -11.22
C ILE A 108 2.46 -23.31 -11.69
N LEU A 109 1.39 -24.12 -11.70
CA LEU A 109 0.06 -23.69 -12.14
C LEU A 109 -0.47 -22.55 -11.28
N ILE A 110 -0.45 -22.68 -9.95
CA ILE A 110 -0.95 -21.63 -9.05
C ILE A 110 -0.11 -20.35 -9.15
N SER A 111 1.22 -20.47 -9.34
CA SER A 111 2.10 -19.33 -9.56
C SER A 111 1.79 -18.62 -10.87
N LEU A 112 1.54 -19.36 -11.95
CA LEU A 112 1.17 -18.80 -13.24
C LEU A 112 -0.17 -18.05 -13.18
N ILE A 113 -1.18 -18.65 -12.54
CA ILE A 113 -2.48 -18.01 -12.34
C ILE A 113 -2.31 -16.72 -11.52
N ASN A 114 -1.51 -16.75 -10.46
CA ASN A 114 -1.24 -15.57 -9.63
C ASN A 114 -0.53 -14.47 -10.42
N VAL A 115 0.45 -14.80 -11.27
CA VAL A 115 1.13 -13.83 -12.14
C VAL A 115 0.14 -13.21 -13.13
N LEU A 116 -0.68 -14.01 -13.81
CA LEU A 116 -1.68 -13.51 -14.77
C LEU A 116 -2.67 -12.56 -14.09
N GLN A 117 -3.15 -12.93 -12.91
CA GLN A 117 -4.06 -12.10 -12.14
C GLN A 117 -3.40 -10.80 -11.67
N LEU A 118 -2.18 -10.88 -11.15
CA LEU A 118 -1.41 -9.69 -10.76
C LEU A 118 -1.17 -8.76 -11.96
N SER A 119 -0.79 -9.31 -13.12
CA SER A 119 -0.61 -8.53 -14.35
C SER A 119 -1.90 -7.83 -14.79
N TYR A 120 -3.05 -8.51 -14.66
CA TYR A 120 -4.35 -7.91 -14.96
C TYR A 120 -4.66 -6.72 -14.04
N HIS A 121 -4.47 -6.88 -12.72
CA HIS A 121 -4.69 -5.77 -11.78
C HIS A 121 -3.68 -4.63 -12.00
N CYS A 122 -2.40 -4.95 -12.21
CA CYS A 122 -1.38 -3.93 -12.54
C CYS A 122 -1.76 -3.12 -13.78
N ARG A 123 -2.35 -3.74 -14.81
CA ARG A 123 -2.82 -3.03 -15.99
C ARG A 123 -3.95 -2.04 -15.67
N ILE A 124 -4.93 -2.46 -14.86
CA ILE A 124 -6.05 -1.57 -14.45
C ILE A 124 -5.51 -0.35 -13.68
N LEU A 125 -4.63 -0.58 -12.73
CA LEU A 125 -4.06 0.49 -11.91
C LEU A 125 -3.16 1.42 -12.71
N ASP A 126 -2.45 0.88 -13.70
CA ASP A 126 -1.62 1.69 -14.58
C ASP A 126 -2.48 2.57 -15.50
N GLU A 127 -3.61 2.08 -16.00
CA GLU A 127 -4.59 2.90 -16.73
C GLU A 127 -5.13 4.05 -15.86
N GLU A 128 -5.47 3.74 -14.61
CA GLU A 128 -5.89 4.71 -13.60
C GLU A 128 -4.81 5.75 -13.27
N LEU A 129 -3.58 5.30 -13.05
CA LEU A 129 -2.45 6.17 -12.72
C LEU A 129 -2.04 7.05 -13.90
N ARG A 130 -2.13 6.55 -15.13
CA ARG A 130 -1.95 7.37 -16.34
C ARG A 130 -3.02 8.46 -16.44
N ALA A 131 -4.28 8.13 -16.13
CA ALA A 131 -5.36 9.12 -16.10
C ALA A 131 -5.09 10.20 -15.03
N PHE A 132 -4.66 9.80 -13.83
CA PHE A 132 -4.25 10.71 -12.77
C PHE A 132 -3.08 11.61 -13.17
N ASN A 133 -2.09 11.06 -13.89
CA ASN A 133 -0.89 11.79 -14.31
C ASN A 133 -1.03 12.55 -15.65
N ALA A 134 -2.22 12.54 -16.28
CA ALA A 134 -2.44 13.13 -17.59
C ALA A 134 -2.11 14.63 -17.67
N LYS A 135 -2.14 15.34 -16.53
CA LYS A 135 -1.88 16.79 -16.43
C LYS A 135 -0.63 17.14 -15.63
N ILE A 136 0.29 16.20 -15.44
CA ILE A 136 1.53 16.40 -14.65
C ILE A 136 2.35 17.63 -15.09
N ARG A 137 2.33 17.95 -16.40
CA ARG A 137 3.06 19.09 -16.99
C ARG A 137 2.29 20.42 -16.98
N THR A 138 1.06 20.44 -16.46
CA THR A 138 0.23 21.66 -16.39
C THR A 138 0.60 22.55 -15.20
N ILE A 139 1.27 21.99 -14.19
CA ILE A 139 1.78 22.74 -13.05
C ILE A 139 3.12 23.36 -13.41
N GLU A 140 3.22 24.68 -13.22
CA GLU A 140 4.43 25.45 -13.47
C GLU A 140 5.55 25.06 -12.49
N LYS A 141 6.79 25.47 -12.76
CA LYS A 141 7.93 25.18 -11.89
C LYS A 141 7.83 25.95 -10.56
N ASN A 142 8.37 25.37 -9.50
CA ASN A 142 8.49 25.98 -8.16
C ASN A 142 7.14 26.40 -7.55
N GLN A 143 6.07 25.66 -7.83
CA GLN A 143 4.72 25.95 -7.33
C GLN A 143 4.38 25.08 -6.11
N VAL A 144 3.52 25.59 -5.24
CA VAL A 144 2.97 24.86 -4.10
C VAL A 144 1.66 24.18 -4.49
N LEU A 145 1.63 22.86 -4.34
CA LEU A 145 0.52 21.99 -4.67
C LEU A 145 -0.18 21.48 -3.41
N LEU A 146 -1.49 21.66 -3.36
CA LEU A 146 -2.38 21.02 -2.40
C LEU A 146 -3.18 19.91 -3.10
N PRO A 147 -2.82 18.63 -2.93
CA PRO A 147 -3.63 17.55 -3.45
C PRO A 147 -4.80 17.22 -2.50
N LEU A 148 -5.96 16.91 -3.06
CA LEU A 148 -7.17 16.48 -2.37
C LEU A 148 -7.67 15.20 -3.03
N PHE A 149 -7.73 14.11 -2.27
CA PHE A 149 -8.10 12.79 -2.78
C PHE A 149 -9.41 12.34 -2.15
N PHE A 150 -10.49 12.29 -2.94
CA PHE A 150 -11.79 11.76 -2.51
C PHE A 150 -12.03 10.33 -3.00
N ASP A 151 -11.23 9.88 -3.96
CA ASP A 151 -11.12 8.48 -4.38
C ASP A 151 -9.65 8.04 -4.30
N GLY A 152 -9.10 7.99 -3.09
CA GLY A 152 -7.68 7.68 -2.87
C GLY A 152 -7.29 6.23 -3.19
N MET A 153 -8.28 5.34 -3.23
CA MET A 153 -8.12 3.89 -3.42
C MET A 153 -8.32 3.48 -4.87
N GLY A 154 -9.18 4.17 -5.64
CA GLY A 154 -9.56 3.74 -6.99
C GLY A 154 -10.12 2.33 -6.96
N ASN A 155 -9.71 1.50 -7.93
CA ASN A 155 -10.07 0.08 -7.96
C ASN A 155 -9.21 -0.80 -7.03
N ALA A 156 -8.30 -0.24 -6.22
CA ALA A 156 -7.54 -1.02 -5.25
C ALA A 156 -8.34 -1.17 -3.95
N HIS A 157 -8.57 -2.40 -3.49
CA HIS A 157 -9.35 -2.62 -2.27
C HIS A 157 -8.60 -2.32 -0.96
N ARG A 158 -7.26 -2.29 -0.99
CA ARG A 158 -6.45 -2.24 0.25
C ARG A 158 -5.39 -1.15 0.29
N ILE A 159 -4.84 -0.74 -0.86
CA ILE A 159 -3.75 0.24 -0.92
C ILE A 159 -4.27 1.50 -1.60
N GLY A 160 -4.15 2.63 -0.93
CA GLY A 160 -4.47 3.95 -1.49
C GLY A 160 -3.44 4.37 -2.53
N ILE A 161 -3.58 3.90 -3.77
CA ILE A 161 -2.59 4.12 -4.84
C ILE A 161 -2.41 5.61 -5.15
N PHE A 162 -3.45 6.42 -4.94
CA PHE A 162 -3.41 7.86 -5.26
C PHE A 162 -2.99 8.73 -4.08
N VAL A 163 -3.01 8.19 -2.86
CA VAL A 163 -2.74 8.94 -1.61
C VAL A 163 -1.38 9.65 -1.65
N ASN A 164 -0.40 9.08 -2.34
CA ASN A 164 0.92 9.68 -2.54
C ASN A 164 1.19 10.11 -3.99
N ALA A 165 0.23 9.91 -4.92
CA ALA A 165 0.44 10.19 -6.34
C ALA A 165 0.59 11.69 -6.63
N GLY A 166 0.12 12.57 -5.75
CA GLY A 166 0.37 14.00 -5.83
C GLY A 166 1.87 14.37 -5.90
N ASN A 167 2.75 13.51 -5.39
CA ASN A 167 4.21 13.71 -5.49
C ASN A 167 4.71 13.71 -6.95
N TYR A 168 4.06 12.99 -7.87
CA TYR A 168 4.47 12.99 -9.29
C TYR A 168 4.44 14.39 -9.89
N TYR A 169 3.48 15.23 -9.48
CA TYR A 169 3.35 16.61 -9.95
C TYR A 169 4.46 17.56 -9.44
N CYS A 170 5.28 17.11 -8.49
CA CYS A 170 6.35 17.91 -7.89
C CYS A 170 7.76 17.33 -8.08
N LEU A 171 7.89 16.16 -8.73
CA LEU A 171 9.13 15.36 -8.71
C LEU A 171 10.31 16.04 -9.42
N ASP A 172 10.07 16.65 -10.59
CA ASP A 172 11.14 17.21 -11.46
C ASP A 172 10.99 18.72 -11.76
N ASN A 173 10.16 19.44 -11.00
CA ASN A 173 9.84 20.85 -11.29
C ASN A 173 10.12 21.81 -10.12
N GLY A 174 10.71 21.33 -9.02
CA GLY A 174 10.97 22.12 -7.81
C GLY A 174 9.70 22.47 -7.02
N GLY A 175 8.57 21.85 -7.36
CA GLY A 175 7.30 22.07 -6.69
C GLY A 175 7.27 21.51 -5.27
N ILE A 176 6.36 22.05 -4.47
CA ILE A 176 6.15 21.62 -3.08
C ILE A 176 4.81 20.90 -3.01
N ASN A 177 4.81 19.61 -2.69
CA ASN A 177 3.59 18.90 -2.33
C ASN A 177 3.31 19.08 -0.82
N VAL A 178 2.25 19.82 -0.48
CA VAL A 178 1.81 20.04 0.90
C VAL A 178 1.47 18.72 1.62
N ALA A 179 1.05 17.71 0.85
CA ALA A 179 0.69 16.39 1.34
C ALA A 179 1.83 15.38 1.35
N ASN A 180 3.08 15.82 1.26
CA ASN A 180 4.21 14.89 1.33
C ASN A 180 4.33 14.31 2.75
N TYR A 181 3.91 13.05 2.92
CA TYR A 181 3.92 12.34 4.20
C TYR A 181 5.31 12.25 4.84
N GLU A 182 6.37 12.27 4.05
CA GLU A 182 7.74 12.16 4.56
C GLU A 182 8.08 13.31 5.51
N THR A 183 7.51 14.49 5.24
CA THR A 183 7.75 15.70 6.06
C THR A 183 7.28 15.57 7.50
N ASN A 184 6.32 14.67 7.75
CA ASN A 184 5.72 14.46 9.07
C ASN A 184 6.55 13.56 9.99
N TYR A 185 7.56 12.85 9.48
CA TYR A 185 8.30 11.84 10.25
C TYR A 185 9.79 12.12 10.31
N ASP A 186 10.38 11.95 11.50
CA ASP A 186 11.76 12.36 11.77
C ASP A 186 12.81 11.41 11.20
N TYR A 187 12.41 10.21 10.79
CA TYR A 187 13.28 9.26 10.11
C TYR A 187 13.46 9.57 8.61
N PHE A 188 12.68 10.50 8.04
CA PHE A 188 12.92 11.01 6.70
C PHE A 188 13.73 12.32 6.75
N PRO A 189 14.67 12.52 5.81
CA PRO A 189 15.53 13.70 5.79
C PRO A 189 14.84 14.96 5.21
N VAL A 190 13.58 14.87 4.79
CA VAL A 190 12.85 15.95 4.13
C VAL A 190 11.93 16.62 5.15
N LYS A 191 12.03 17.95 5.31
CA LYS A 191 11.22 18.73 6.25
C LYS A 191 10.77 20.04 5.63
N PHE A 192 9.58 20.49 6.04
CA PHE A 192 9.19 21.88 5.83
C PHE A 192 10.03 22.81 6.70
N LYS A 193 10.22 24.05 6.25
CA LYS A 193 10.90 25.09 7.04
C LYS A 193 10.03 25.47 8.25
N ASN A 194 10.63 25.97 9.32
CA ASN A 194 9.93 26.31 10.57
C ASN A 194 8.80 27.35 10.42
N HIS A 195 8.81 28.17 9.37
CA HIS A 195 7.78 29.17 9.08
C HIS A 195 6.72 28.67 8.09
N PHE A 196 6.73 27.38 7.75
CA PHE A 196 5.66 26.78 6.96
C PHE A 196 4.36 26.77 7.76
N GLN A 197 3.30 27.30 7.15
CA GLN A 197 1.97 27.28 7.74
C GLN A 197 1.27 26.00 7.26
N PRO A 198 1.02 25.00 8.13
CA PRO A 198 0.28 23.81 7.71
C PRO A 198 -1.19 24.15 7.47
N PRO A 199 -1.90 23.38 6.61
CA PRO A 199 -3.32 23.58 6.33
C PRO A 199 -4.20 23.34 7.56
N LEU A 200 -3.69 22.60 8.55
CA LEU A 200 -4.38 22.27 9.80
C LEU A 200 -3.42 22.41 10.98
N PRO A 201 -3.86 22.92 12.14
CA PRO A 201 -3.06 23.03 13.36
C PRO A 201 -2.95 21.68 14.10
N LYS A 202 -2.73 20.58 13.39
CA LYS A 202 -2.62 19.22 13.94
C LYS A 202 -1.24 18.67 13.62
N LYS A 203 -0.54 18.03 14.58
CA LYS A 203 0.79 17.44 14.34
C LYS A 203 0.81 16.47 13.15
N GLU A 204 -0.29 15.77 12.90
CA GLU A 204 -0.42 14.80 11.81
C GLU A 204 -1.25 15.33 10.62
N TRP A 205 -1.13 16.62 10.28
CA TRP A 205 -1.97 17.26 9.25
C TRP A 205 -1.94 16.55 7.89
N VAL A 206 -0.80 15.95 7.49
CA VAL A 206 -0.71 15.22 6.22
C VAL A 206 -1.62 14.00 6.20
N VAL A 207 -1.75 13.28 7.33
CA VAL A 207 -2.65 12.13 7.46
C VAL A 207 -4.10 12.59 7.30
N VAL A 208 -4.45 13.71 7.94
CA VAL A 208 -5.80 14.29 7.80
C VAL A 208 -6.06 14.69 6.35
N LEU A 209 -5.10 15.29 5.66
CA LEU A 209 -5.24 15.68 4.27
C LEU A 209 -5.42 14.47 3.33
N HIS A 210 -4.83 13.32 3.67
CA HIS A 210 -4.98 12.07 2.90
C HIS A 210 -6.32 11.37 3.10
N TRP A 211 -6.92 11.45 4.29
CA TRP A 211 -8.09 10.63 4.65
C TRP A 211 -9.35 11.44 4.96
N HIS A 212 -9.19 12.71 5.31
CA HIS A 212 -10.23 13.66 5.71
C HIS A 212 -10.00 15.04 5.07
N PRO A 213 -9.86 15.13 3.73
CA PRO A 213 -9.62 16.41 3.04
C PRO A 213 -10.71 17.46 3.29
N GLU A 214 -11.92 17.04 3.66
CA GLU A 214 -13.06 17.89 4.01
C GLU A 214 -12.83 18.78 5.25
N GLU A 215 -11.86 18.44 6.10
CA GLU A 215 -11.54 19.23 7.30
C GLU A 215 -10.77 20.53 6.98
N ILE A 216 -10.24 20.67 5.75
CA ILE A 216 -9.39 21.80 5.38
C ILE A 216 -10.26 23.01 5.04
N ASP A 217 -9.95 24.15 5.67
CA ASP A 217 -10.47 25.45 5.22
C ASP A 217 -9.75 25.90 3.94
N LEU A 218 -10.25 25.43 2.81
CA LEU A 218 -9.69 25.70 1.49
C LEU A 218 -9.64 27.20 1.19
N CYS A 219 -10.64 27.97 1.61
CA CYS A 219 -10.69 29.40 1.30
C CYS A 219 -9.62 30.18 2.06
N SER A 220 -9.46 29.92 3.36
CA SER A 220 -8.43 30.56 4.17
C SER A 220 -7.01 30.15 3.75
N TYR A 221 -6.86 28.90 3.27
CA TYR A 221 -5.57 28.36 2.86
C TYR A 221 -5.18 28.70 1.40
N ALA A 222 -6.09 29.27 0.62
CA ALA A 222 -5.86 29.61 -0.79
C ALA A 222 -4.67 30.56 -1.03
N GLN A 223 -4.28 31.36 -0.04
CA GLN A 223 -3.12 32.25 -0.11
C GLN A 223 -1.76 31.55 -0.02
N TYR A 224 -1.72 30.29 0.44
CA TYR A 224 -0.47 29.53 0.67
C TYR A 224 -0.19 28.49 -0.41
N VAL A 225 -1.09 28.37 -1.40
CA VAL A 225 -1.02 27.33 -2.44
C VAL A 225 -1.19 27.96 -3.81
N ASP A 226 -0.46 27.47 -4.80
CA ASP A 226 -0.60 27.94 -6.17
C ASP A 226 -1.62 27.10 -6.95
N TYR A 227 -1.73 25.82 -6.59
CA TYR A 227 -2.60 24.86 -7.24
C TYR A 227 -3.27 23.93 -6.24
N VAL A 228 -4.53 23.58 -6.53
CA VAL A 228 -5.24 22.47 -5.89
C VAL A 228 -5.45 21.37 -6.92
N LEU A 229 -4.92 20.18 -6.63
CA LEU A 229 -5.08 18.98 -7.44
C LEU A 229 -6.17 18.12 -6.81
N LEU A 230 -7.28 17.94 -7.51
CA LEU A 230 -8.40 17.14 -7.03
C LEU A 230 -8.48 15.84 -7.82
N TRP A 231 -8.64 14.73 -7.12
CA TRP A 231 -8.99 13.44 -7.70
C TRP A 231 -10.25 12.86 -7.07
N GLY A 232 -11.20 12.49 -7.91
CA GLY A 232 -12.49 11.94 -7.52
C GLY A 232 -13.57 13.01 -7.33
N LYS A 233 -14.69 12.59 -6.74
CA LYS A 233 -15.85 13.47 -6.52
C LYS A 233 -15.79 14.06 -5.10
N PRO A 234 -15.62 15.38 -4.94
CA PRO A 234 -15.62 16.01 -3.64
C PRO A 234 -17.00 15.95 -3.00
N ASP A 235 -17.04 16.02 -1.67
CA ASP A 235 -18.28 16.24 -0.95
C ASP A 235 -18.89 17.63 -1.30
N PRO A 236 -20.19 17.86 -1.05
CA PRO A 236 -20.85 19.11 -1.43
C PRO A 236 -20.24 20.38 -0.81
N VAL A 237 -19.68 20.28 0.40
CA VAL A 237 -19.09 21.43 1.10
C VAL A 237 -17.76 21.79 0.45
N THR A 238 -16.88 20.81 0.26
CA THR A 238 -15.60 21.01 -0.45
C THR A 238 -15.82 21.51 -1.87
N ALA A 239 -16.79 20.95 -2.60
CA ALA A 239 -17.14 21.41 -3.94
C ALA A 239 -17.50 22.90 -3.97
N LYS A 240 -18.33 23.35 -3.02
CA LYS A 240 -18.74 24.75 -2.89
C LYS A 240 -17.55 25.67 -2.57
N HIS A 241 -16.65 25.25 -1.68
CA HIS A 241 -15.45 26.03 -1.37
C HIS A 241 -14.48 26.14 -2.55
N LEU A 242 -14.29 25.06 -3.31
CA LEU A 242 -13.49 25.06 -4.54
C LEU A 242 -14.08 26.03 -5.57
N GLU A 243 -15.39 26.00 -5.80
CA GLU A 243 -16.06 26.93 -6.73
C GLU A 243 -16.03 28.38 -6.25
N GLY A 244 -16.07 28.61 -4.93
CA GLY A 244 -16.02 29.94 -4.33
C GLY A 244 -14.64 30.58 -4.47
N CYS A 245 -13.61 29.90 -4.00
CA CYS A 245 -12.28 30.47 -3.74
C CYS A 245 -11.24 30.14 -4.81
N TYR A 246 -11.54 29.18 -5.70
CA TYR A 246 -10.63 28.74 -6.74
C TYR A 246 -11.29 28.78 -8.14
N ARG A 247 -10.46 28.97 -9.17
CA ARG A 247 -10.86 28.83 -10.57
C ARG A 247 -10.38 27.48 -11.10
N ASN A 248 -11.26 26.75 -11.76
CA ASN A 248 -10.88 25.53 -12.47
C ASN A 248 -10.05 25.89 -13.70
N VAL A 249 -8.88 25.27 -13.83
CA VAL A 249 -7.93 25.48 -14.93
C VAL A 249 -7.88 24.27 -15.86
N SER A 250 -8.17 23.08 -15.33
CA SER A 250 -8.24 21.86 -16.13
C SER A 250 -9.22 20.87 -15.51
N THR A 251 -9.99 20.20 -16.36
CA THR A 251 -10.87 19.09 -15.97
C THR A 251 -10.67 17.96 -16.97
N ASP A 252 -10.41 16.77 -16.46
CA ASP A 252 -10.24 15.54 -17.24
C ASP A 252 -10.83 14.37 -16.44
N ASN A 253 -12.10 14.05 -16.70
CA ASN A 253 -12.87 13.06 -15.94
C ASN A 253 -12.84 13.33 -14.42
N GLN A 254 -12.14 12.48 -13.66
CA GLN A 254 -12.00 12.59 -12.21
C GLN A 254 -10.92 13.58 -11.77
N LEU A 255 -10.00 13.91 -12.66
CA LEU A 255 -8.89 14.81 -12.38
C LEU A 255 -9.34 16.26 -12.62
N LYS A 256 -9.19 17.09 -11.60
CA LYS A 256 -9.39 18.53 -11.74
C LYS A 256 -8.22 19.30 -11.14
N LEU A 257 -7.86 20.38 -11.81
CA LEU A 257 -6.80 21.28 -11.37
C LEU A 257 -7.39 22.67 -11.19
N PHE A 258 -7.17 23.26 -10.03
CA PHE A 258 -7.65 24.59 -9.70
C PHE A 258 -6.49 25.51 -9.34
N LYS A 259 -6.63 26.80 -9.64
CA LYS A 259 -5.79 27.89 -9.13
C LYS A 259 -6.63 28.75 -8.19
N PRO A 260 -6.07 29.34 -7.11
CA PRO A 260 -6.78 30.36 -6.35
C PRO A 260 -7.31 31.44 -7.28
N LYS A 261 -8.55 31.90 -7.06
CA LYS A 261 -8.94 33.20 -7.59
C LYS A 261 -8.09 34.20 -6.82
N HIS A 262 -7.44 35.14 -7.51
CA HIS A 262 -6.66 36.17 -6.84
C HIS A 262 -7.48 36.71 -5.67
N LEU A 263 -7.04 36.41 -4.44
CA LEU A 263 -7.55 37.07 -3.26
C LEU A 263 -7.12 38.51 -3.49
N ASN A 264 -8.08 39.37 -3.82
CA ASN A 264 -7.86 40.80 -3.79
C ASN A 264 -7.38 41.09 -2.37
N HIS A 265 -6.07 41.21 -2.18
CA HIS A 265 -5.51 41.82 -1.00
C HIS A 265 -5.88 43.31 -1.11
N GLY A 266 -7.06 43.63 -0.58
CA GLY A 266 -7.39 44.97 -0.12
C GLY A 266 -6.73 45.22 1.22
#